data_AF-A0A8T7AYT5-F1
#
_entry.id   AF-A0A8T7AYT5-F1
#
_cell.length_a   1.000
_cell.length_b   1.000
_cell.length_c   1.000
_cell.angle_alpha   90.00
_cell.angle_beta   90.00
_cell.angle_gamma   90.00
#
_symmetry.space_group_name_H-M   'P 1'
#
loop_
_entity.id
_entity.type
_entity.pdbx_description
1 polymer ?
#
loop_
_entity_poly.entity_id
_entity_poly.type
_entity_poly.pdbx_seq_one_letter_code
_entity_poly.pdbx_strand_id
1 'polypeptide(L)'
;WLGSQRYRDELRALNERQGSIRDDLSPADYDRYLYALGRPNRVTVNNVLSGSPADQAGLQAGDQILSYDGQRVFNSGEIRRATTSGLAGQSVAVEVERDGQTQVLYLPRGPLGVQMGSTVTPP
;
A
#
# COMPACT_ATOMS: atom_id res chain seq x y z
N TRP A 1 -36.36 5.98 10.13
CA TRP A 1 -35.40 6.80 9.36
C TRP A 1 -34.06 6.06 9.26
N LEU A 2 -33.41 5.75 10.39
CA LEU A 2 -32.35 4.73 10.45
C LEU A 2 -32.86 3.33 10.05
N GLY A 3 -32.06 2.55 9.31
CA GLY A 3 -32.32 1.14 8.95
C GLY A 3 -33.12 0.88 7.67
N SER A 4 -33.71 1.92 7.07
CA SER A 4 -34.51 1.82 5.83
C SER A 4 -33.66 1.56 4.58
N GLN A 5 -34.26 1.03 3.51
CA GLN A 5 -33.61 0.84 2.20
C GLN A 5 -33.09 2.17 1.65
N ARG A 6 -33.95 3.21 1.69
CA ARG A 6 -33.61 4.58 1.31
C ARG A 6 -32.43 5.15 2.09
N TYR A 7 -32.32 4.89 3.39
CA TYR A 7 -31.16 5.31 4.19
C TYR A 7 -29.87 4.59 3.76
N ARG A 8 -29.95 3.30 3.43
CA ARG A 8 -28.81 2.53 2.90
C ARG A 8 -28.41 3.02 1.52
N ASP A 9 -29.37 3.37 0.68
CA ASP A 9 -29.15 3.88 -0.67
C ASP A 9 -28.59 5.30 -0.65
N GLU A 10 -29.09 6.18 0.23
CA GLU A 10 -28.55 7.53 0.44
C GLU A 10 -27.15 7.47 1.08
N LEU A 11 -26.88 6.56 2.03
CA LEU A 11 -25.54 6.31 2.55
C LEU A 11 -24.59 5.79 1.48
N ARG A 12 -25.06 4.89 0.60
CA ARG A 12 -24.28 4.42 -0.55
C ARG A 12 -23.95 5.57 -1.48
N ALA A 13 -24.93 6.38 -1.85
CA ALA A 13 -24.73 7.55 -2.69
C ALA A 13 -23.83 8.62 -2.05
N LEU A 14 -23.85 8.77 -0.72
CA LEU A 14 -22.92 9.64 0.02
C LEU A 14 -21.49 9.08 0.01
N ASN A 15 -21.33 7.78 0.23
CA ASN A 15 -20.03 7.10 0.13
C ASN A 15 -19.52 7.01 -1.32
N GLU A 16 -20.40 7.00 -2.33
CA GLU A 16 -20.07 7.03 -3.76
C GLU A 16 -19.74 8.45 -4.25
N ARG A 17 -20.38 9.49 -3.67
CA ARG A 17 -20.00 10.90 -3.89
C ARG A 17 -18.69 11.26 -3.21
N GLN A 18 -18.33 10.54 -2.15
CA GLN A 18 -16.95 10.42 -1.72
C GLN A 18 -16.21 9.46 -2.67
N GLY A 19 -16.09 9.84 -3.95
CA GLY A 19 -15.03 9.28 -4.79
C GLY A 19 -13.76 9.29 -3.96
N SER A 20 -13.05 8.17 -3.92
CA SER A 20 -11.82 8.11 -3.14
C SER A 20 -10.95 9.25 -3.67
N ILE A 21 -10.60 10.23 -2.84
CA ILE A 21 -9.73 11.36 -3.23
C ILE A 21 -8.46 10.87 -3.95
N ARG A 22 -8.07 9.62 -3.69
CA ARG A 22 -7.02 8.88 -4.38
C ARG A 22 -7.23 8.69 -5.88
N ASP A 23 -8.45 8.44 -6.32
CA ASP A 23 -8.79 8.14 -7.72
C ASP A 23 -8.89 9.43 -8.56
N ASP A 24 -9.20 10.55 -7.90
CA ASP A 24 -9.29 11.89 -8.51
C ASP A 24 -7.94 12.62 -8.56
N LEU A 25 -6.93 12.15 -7.82
CA LEU A 25 -5.62 12.80 -7.72
C LEU A 25 -4.53 11.97 -8.41
N SER A 26 -3.51 12.66 -8.94
CA SER A 26 -2.27 12.00 -9.34
C SER A 26 -1.61 11.35 -8.10
N PRO A 27 -0.80 10.28 -8.26
CA PRO A 27 -0.10 9.68 -7.13
C PRO A 27 0.75 10.68 -6.33
N ALA A 28 1.35 11.66 -7.01
CA ALA A 28 2.15 12.70 -6.38
C ALA A 28 1.31 13.71 -5.60
N ASP A 29 0.13 14.07 -6.11
CA ASP A 29 -0.79 14.98 -5.40
C ASP A 29 -1.48 14.29 -4.23
N TYR A 30 -1.78 13.00 -4.35
CA TYR A 30 -2.26 12.20 -3.22
C TYR A 30 -1.20 12.07 -2.13
N ASP A 31 0.08 11.92 -2.48
CA ASP A 31 1.19 11.93 -1.54
C ASP A 31 1.27 13.24 -0.73
N ARG A 32 1.22 14.38 -1.43
CA ARG A 32 1.16 15.72 -0.82
C ARG A 32 -0.05 15.88 0.08
N TYR A 33 -1.22 15.41 -0.36
CA TYR A 33 -2.45 15.44 0.40
C TYR A 33 -2.33 14.64 1.71
N LEU A 34 -1.78 13.43 1.68
CA LEU A 34 -1.55 12.62 2.89
C LEU A 34 -0.60 13.32 3.86
N TYR A 35 0.52 13.86 3.35
CA TYR A 35 1.47 14.62 4.15
C TYR A 35 0.83 15.83 4.83
N ALA A 36 0.04 16.63 4.09
CA ALA A 36 -0.66 17.80 4.62
C ALA A 36 -1.65 17.44 5.75
N LEU A 37 -2.20 16.22 5.72
CA LEU A 37 -3.08 15.69 6.77
C LEU A 37 -2.34 15.01 7.93
N GLY A 38 -1.01 14.97 7.91
CA GLY A 38 -0.20 14.23 8.89
C GLY A 38 -0.44 12.72 8.85
N ARG A 39 -0.87 12.19 7.71
CA ARG A 39 -1.14 10.76 7.52
C ARG A 39 0.08 10.06 6.93
N PRO A 40 0.33 8.79 7.28
CA PRO A 40 1.47 8.07 6.71
C PRO A 40 1.39 8.00 5.19
N ASN A 41 2.52 8.27 4.55
CA ASN A 41 2.67 8.33 3.11
C ASN A 41 3.93 7.61 2.60
N ARG A 42 4.64 6.91 3.49
CA ARG A 42 5.77 6.03 3.18
C ARG A 42 5.59 4.69 3.87
N VAL A 43 6.06 3.62 3.21
CA VAL A 43 6.10 2.27 3.77
C VAL A 43 7.54 1.83 3.85
N THR A 44 8.04 1.60 5.06
CA THR A 44 9.43 1.19 5.28
C THR A 44 9.46 -0.26 5.76
N VAL A 45 10.39 -1.05 5.23
CA VAL A 45 10.71 -2.38 5.72
C VAL A 45 11.65 -2.22 6.90
N ASN A 46 11.17 -2.57 8.10
CA ASN A 46 11.97 -2.47 9.32
C ASN A 46 12.81 -3.73 9.54
N ASN A 47 12.26 -4.89 9.19
CA ASN A 47 12.93 -6.17 9.32
C ASN A 47 12.37 -7.19 8.32
N VAL A 48 13.21 -8.14 7.93
CA VAL A 48 12.85 -9.24 7.02
C VAL A 48 13.10 -10.56 7.74
N LEU A 49 12.10 -11.45 7.74
CA LEU A 49 12.22 -12.76 8.36
C LEU A 49 13.06 -13.67 7.48
N SER A 50 14.13 -14.28 8.02
CA SER A 50 14.98 -15.20 7.26
C SER A 50 14.19 -16.39 6.73
N GLY A 51 14.45 -16.76 5.47
CA GLY A 51 13.75 -17.83 4.76
C GLY A 51 12.35 -17.47 4.26
N SER A 52 11.89 -16.23 4.48
CA SER A 52 10.60 -15.75 3.97
C SER A 52 10.61 -15.48 2.46
N PRO A 53 9.44 -15.32 1.81
CA PRO A 53 9.36 -14.89 0.42
C PRO A 53 10.06 -13.55 0.15
N ALA A 54 10.01 -12.60 1.10
CA ALA A 54 10.73 -11.33 1.00
C ALA A 54 12.25 -11.52 1.03
N ASP A 55 12.76 -12.36 1.93
CA ASP A 55 14.18 -12.68 2.02
C ASP A 55 14.70 -13.35 0.74
N GLN A 56 13.96 -14.35 0.24
CA GLN A 56 14.30 -15.07 -1.00
C GLN A 56 14.29 -14.16 -2.23
N ALA A 57 13.43 -13.14 -2.25
CA ALA A 57 13.38 -12.14 -3.32
C ALA A 57 14.44 -11.04 -3.18
N GLY A 58 15.20 -11.01 -2.08
CA GLY A 58 16.25 -10.02 -1.83
C GLY A 58 15.75 -8.68 -1.28
N LEU A 59 14.55 -8.65 -0.68
CA LEU A 59 14.06 -7.50 0.08
C LEU A 59 14.90 -7.33 1.34
N GLN A 60 15.16 -6.09 1.76
CA GLN A 60 16.06 -5.78 2.86
C GLN A 60 15.43 -4.79 3.84
N ALA A 61 15.89 -4.81 5.09
CA ALA A 61 15.58 -3.74 6.03
C ALA A 61 16.15 -2.41 5.51
N GLY A 62 15.36 -1.34 5.60
CA GLY A 62 15.67 -0.04 5.02
C GLY A 62 14.99 0.20 3.67
N ASP A 63 14.48 -0.84 3.00
CA ASP A 63 13.71 -0.65 1.77
C ASP A 63 12.46 0.19 2.02
N GLN A 64 12.20 1.10 1.09
CA GLN A 64 10.92 1.80 1.04
C GLN A 64 10.05 1.19 -0.05
N ILE A 65 8.94 0.58 0.31
CA ILE A 65 8.02 -0.01 -0.65
C ILE A 65 7.23 1.11 -1.33
N LEU A 66 7.34 1.15 -2.65
CA LEU A 66 6.75 2.14 -3.53
C LEU A 66 5.42 1.65 -4.11
N SER A 67 5.41 0.42 -4.62
CA SER A 67 4.22 -0.18 -5.22
C SER A 67 4.20 -1.70 -5.00
N TYR A 68 3.01 -2.27 -5.11
CA TYR A 68 2.78 -3.71 -5.05
C TYR A 68 1.77 -4.08 -6.14
N ASP A 69 2.12 -5.04 -6.98
CA ASP A 69 1.32 -5.48 -8.13
C ASP A 69 0.89 -4.31 -9.04
N GLY A 70 1.82 -3.40 -9.31
CA GLY A 70 1.59 -2.20 -10.12
C GLY A 70 0.74 -1.12 -9.44
N GLN A 71 0.29 -1.33 -8.20
CA GLN A 71 -0.46 -0.34 -7.44
C GLN A 71 0.44 0.39 -6.46
N ARG A 72 0.48 1.72 -6.56
CA ARG A 72 1.20 2.58 -5.61
C ARG A 72 0.69 2.32 -4.18
N VAL A 73 1.58 2.29 -3.20
CA VAL A 73 1.19 2.15 -1.79
C VAL A 73 1.69 3.31 -0.95
N PHE A 74 0.94 3.65 0.10
CA PHE A 74 1.28 4.78 0.98
C PHE A 74 1.35 4.41 2.45
N ASN A 75 0.82 3.24 2.84
CA ASN A 75 0.88 2.73 4.21
C ASN A 75 0.92 1.19 4.23
N SER A 76 1.41 0.62 5.34
CA SER A 76 1.53 -0.83 5.52
C SER A 76 0.19 -1.57 5.47
N GLY A 77 -0.91 -0.88 5.82
CA GLY A 77 -2.27 -1.40 5.71
C GLY A 77 -2.68 -1.69 4.26
N GLU A 78 -2.24 -0.88 3.30
CA GLU A 78 -2.46 -1.12 1.87
C GLU A 78 -1.72 -2.36 1.40
N ILE A 79 -0.45 -2.54 1.76
CA ILE A 79 0.31 -3.75 1.43
C ILE A 79 -0.39 -4.99 1.99
N ARG A 80 -0.81 -4.98 3.25
CA ARG A 80 -1.50 -6.12 3.87
C ARG A 80 -2.82 -6.46 3.16
N ARG A 81 -3.53 -5.48 2.61
CA ARG A 81 -4.73 -5.74 1.80
C ARG A 81 -4.37 -6.26 0.41
N ALA A 82 -3.32 -5.71 -0.21
CA ALA A 82 -2.89 -6.09 -1.56
C ALA A 82 -2.36 -7.53 -1.62
N THR A 83 -1.72 -8.00 -0.54
CA THR A 83 -1.24 -9.39 -0.45
C THR A 83 -2.36 -10.43 -0.38
N THR A 84 -3.56 -10.04 0.07
CA THR A 84 -4.75 -10.91 0.09
C THR A 84 -5.69 -10.68 -1.10
N SER A 85 -5.42 -9.66 -1.91
CA SER A 85 -6.26 -9.27 -3.05
C SER A 85 -5.70 -9.85 -4.34
N GLY A 86 -6.14 -11.06 -4.71
CA GLY A 86 -5.73 -11.75 -5.93
C GLY A 86 -5.45 -13.23 -5.72
N LEU A 87 -4.77 -13.85 -6.68
CA LEU A 87 -4.44 -15.27 -6.62
C LEU A 87 -3.24 -15.52 -5.70
N ALA A 88 -3.43 -16.35 -4.68
CA ALA A 88 -2.36 -16.73 -3.77
C ALA A 88 -1.22 -17.43 -4.53
N GLY A 89 0.03 -17.12 -4.18
CA GLY A 89 1.22 -17.68 -4.82
C GLY A 89 1.58 -17.09 -6.18
N GLN A 90 0.72 -16.27 -6.79
CA GLN A 90 1.03 -15.55 -8.03
C GLN A 90 2.27 -14.68 -7.85
N SER A 91 3.22 -14.74 -8.79
CA SER A 91 4.36 -13.82 -8.80
C SER A 91 3.88 -12.38 -9.04
N VAL A 92 4.18 -11.49 -8.10
CA VAL A 92 3.81 -10.07 -8.14
C VAL A 92 5.06 -9.20 -8.08
N ALA A 93 5.05 -8.12 -8.86
CA ALA A 93 6.09 -7.10 -8.82
C ALA A 93 5.91 -6.21 -7.59
N VAL A 94 7.00 -5.95 -6.88
CA VAL A 94 7.08 -4.99 -5.79
C VAL A 94 8.22 -4.04 -6.08
N GLU A 95 7.87 -2.78 -6.28
CA GLU A 95 8.86 -1.72 -6.45
C GLU A 95 9.29 -1.21 -5.09
N VAL A 96 10.60 -1.10 -4.92
CA VAL A 96 11.21 -0.53 -3.73
C VAL A 96 12.20 0.57 -4.11
N GLU A 97 12.38 1.52 -3.22
CA GLU A 97 13.53 2.41 -3.24
C GLU A 97 14.53 1.91 -2.19
N ARG A 98 15.77 1.72 -2.62
CA ARG A 98 16.92 1.35 -1.79
C ARG A 98 18.08 2.24 -2.17
N ASP A 99 18.63 2.98 -1.21
CA ASP A 99 19.76 3.90 -1.41
C ASP A 99 19.53 4.92 -2.56
N GLY A 100 18.29 5.42 -2.68
CA GLY A 100 17.89 6.37 -3.72
C GLY A 100 17.72 5.76 -5.12
N GLN A 101 17.82 4.44 -5.25
CA GLN A 101 17.60 3.72 -6.50
C GLN A 101 16.32 2.90 -6.44
N THR A 102 15.53 2.95 -7.51
CA THR A 102 14.35 2.09 -7.65
C THR A 102 14.74 0.70 -8.12
N GLN A 103 14.23 -0.32 -7.45
CA GLN A 103 14.41 -1.73 -7.79
C GLN A 103 13.05 -2.42 -7.87
N VAL A 104 12.91 -3.38 -8.78
CA VAL A 104 11.72 -4.22 -8.91
C VAL A 104 12.08 -5.63 -8.43
N LEU A 105 11.39 -6.09 -7.39
CA LEU A 105 11.51 -7.45 -6.88
C LEU A 105 10.24 -8.23 -7.20
N TYR A 106 10.37 -9.53 -7.44
CA TYR A 106 9.24 -10.41 -7.71
C TYR A 106 9.10 -11.40 -6.56
N LEU A 107 7.91 -11.45 -5.96
CA LEU A 107 7.62 -12.39 -4.86
C LEU A 107 6.26 -13.04 -5.05
N PRO A 108 6.02 -14.24 -4.50
CA PRO A 108 4.69 -14.84 -4.50
C PRO A 108 3.73 -14.01 -3.63
N ARG A 109 2.53 -13.76 -4.16
CA ARG A 109 1.45 -13.07 -3.45
C ARG A 109 1.06 -13.87 -2.20
N GLY A 110 1.05 -13.18 -1.07
CA GLY A 110 0.70 -13.76 0.24
C GLY A 110 1.48 -13.10 1.37
N PRO A 111 1.66 -13.80 2.51
CA PRO A 111 2.50 -13.32 3.60
C PRO A 111 3.94 -13.09 3.12
N LEU A 112 4.38 -11.83 3.12
CA LEU A 112 5.72 -11.48 2.65
C LEU A 112 6.81 -11.85 3.65
N GLY A 113 6.49 -11.94 4.94
CA GLY A 113 7.47 -12.20 6.01
C GLY A 113 8.30 -10.96 6.37
N VAL A 114 7.66 -9.80 6.41
CA VAL A 114 8.31 -8.51 6.74
C VAL A 114 7.62 -7.84 7.91
N GLN A 115 8.40 -7.14 8.73
CA GLN A 115 7.88 -6.13 9.64
C GLN A 115 7.94 -4.78 8.93
N MET A 116 6.81 -4.11 8.80
CA MET A 116 6.71 -2.81 8.13
C MET A 116 6.39 -1.70 9.13
N GLY A 117 6.97 -0.53 8.88
CA GLY A 117 6.57 0.76 9.44
C GLY A 117 5.76 1.58 8.44
N SER A 118 5.13 2.64 8.93
CA SER A 118 4.59 3.68 8.06
C SER A 118 4.90 5.04 8.66
N THR A 119 5.47 5.93 7.87
CA THR A 119 5.95 7.24 8.34
C THR A 119 5.31 8.37 7.54
N VAL A 120 5.30 9.55 8.14
CA VAL A 120 4.91 10.80 7.50
C VAL A 120 6.20 11.49 7.05
N THR A 121 6.40 11.58 5.74
CA THR A 121 7.62 12.15 5.15
C THR A 121 7.24 13.19 4.11
N PRO A 122 7.96 14.33 4.01
CA PRO A 122 7.75 15.27 2.92
C PRO A 122 7.90 14.59 1.53
N PRO A 123 7.09 15.02 0.54
CA PRO A 123 7.18 14.55 -0.84
C PRO A 123 8.46 15.00 -1.54
#